data_AF-A0A257VKA5-F1
#
_entry.id   AF-A0A257VKA5-F1
#
_cell.length_a   1.000
_cell.length_b   1.000
_cell.length_c   1.000
_cell.angle_alpha   90.00
_cell.angle_beta   90.00
_cell.angle_gamma   90.00
#
_symmetry.space_group_name_H-M   'P 1'
#
loop_
_entity.id
_entity.type
_entity.pdbx_description
1 polymer ?
#
loop_
_entity_poly.entity_id
_entity_poly.type
_entity_poly.pdbx_seq_one_letter_code
_entity_poly.pdbx_strand_id
1 'polypeptide(L)'
;MIRDRLYHDLTNRGITGWFVAALLVWFYIALYFTESLTPWAQKVGLSSKWDLYGVLYTVVILVGGIAMIRKYGHNRYQVVRTGVVMFVQVVFAFSIPMMLKALHQPEYYLSYFWPLKFDYMNPEYLFRQPWPFVVYTLAASLVIVPLLAALFGKRWYCSWVCGCGGLANTMGEPWRHLSDKSSAAWKFEKVSIYSVLGISLLLTGLLFYSWFTKSKAPEVVQFQTWYGLIVGSILSGAVGTGLYPLGGTRVWCRFFCPM
;
A
#
# COMPACT_ATOMS: atom_id res chain seq x y z
N MET A 1 2.89 -9.03 34.30
CA MET A 1 3.29 -10.44 34.10
C MET A 1 2.62 -11.10 32.89
N ILE A 2 1.28 -11.29 32.84
CA ILE A 2 0.60 -11.90 31.67
C ILE A 2 0.71 -11.00 30.42
N ARG A 3 0.46 -9.69 30.57
CA ARG A 3 0.59 -8.70 29.47
C ARG A 3 1.99 -8.67 28.86
N ASP A 4 3.03 -8.79 29.69
CA ASP A 4 4.41 -8.70 29.24
C ASP A 4 4.85 -9.98 28.51
N ARG A 5 4.36 -11.15 28.96
CA ARG A 5 4.55 -12.42 28.23
C ARG A 5 3.83 -12.41 26.89
N LEU A 6 2.58 -11.94 26.84
CA LEU A 6 1.81 -11.85 25.60
C LEU A 6 2.48 -10.90 24.61
N TYR A 7 2.94 -9.74 25.08
CA TYR A 7 3.66 -8.77 24.24
C TYR A 7 4.97 -9.36 23.71
N HIS A 8 5.74 -10.03 24.58
CA HIS A 8 6.99 -10.68 24.18
C HIS A 8 6.76 -11.80 23.15
N ASP A 9 5.72 -12.62 23.33
CA ASP A 9 5.35 -13.69 22.41
C ASP A 9 4.91 -13.12 21.05
N LEU A 10 4.16 -12.02 21.06
CA LEU A 10 3.71 -11.32 19.85
C LEU A 10 4.88 -10.72 19.05
N THR A 11 5.91 -10.20 19.74
CA THR A 11 7.05 -9.52 19.10
C THR A 11 8.19 -10.44 18.70
N ASN A 12 8.26 -11.67 19.24
CA ASN A 12 9.39 -12.58 19.02
C ASN A 12 8.99 -13.87 18.28
N ARG A 13 8.09 -13.77 17.30
CA ARG A 13 7.62 -14.92 16.47
C ARG A 13 7.02 -16.07 17.29
N GLY A 14 6.44 -15.73 18.44
CA GLY A 14 5.73 -16.68 19.29
C GLY A 14 4.39 -17.11 18.71
N ILE A 15 3.67 -17.97 19.43
CA ILE A 15 2.41 -18.57 18.94
C ILE A 15 1.37 -17.49 18.66
N THR A 16 1.30 -16.46 19.50
CA THR A 16 0.41 -15.30 19.30
C THR A 16 0.81 -14.47 18.08
N GLY A 17 2.11 -14.33 17.80
CA GLY A 17 2.61 -13.70 16.58
C GLY A 17 2.17 -14.44 15.32
N TRP A 18 2.29 -15.77 15.31
CA TRP A 18 1.80 -16.61 14.21
C TRP A 18 0.28 -16.55 14.04
N PHE A 19 -0.46 -16.54 15.14
CA PHE A 19 -1.91 -16.41 15.10
C PHE A 19 -2.35 -15.06 14.50
N VAL A 20 -1.73 -13.96 14.93
CA VAL A 20 -2.00 -12.62 14.36
C VAL A 20 -1.60 -12.55 12.89
N ALA A 21 -0.47 -13.15 12.51
CA ALA A 21 -0.07 -13.24 11.12
C ALA A 21 -1.12 -13.99 10.28
N ALA A 22 -1.57 -15.16 10.74
CA ALA A 22 -2.60 -15.95 10.07
C ALA A 22 -3.93 -15.19 9.97
N LEU A 23 -4.34 -14.48 11.02
CA LEU A 23 -5.56 -13.66 11.04
C LEU A 23 -5.48 -12.51 10.03
N LEU A 24 -4.34 -11.82 9.94
CA LEU A 24 -4.13 -10.76 8.96
C LEU A 24 -4.14 -11.32 7.53
N VAL A 25 -3.43 -12.43 7.27
CA VAL A 25 -3.45 -13.09 5.96
C VAL A 25 -4.88 -13.50 5.59
N TRP A 26 -5.61 -14.13 6.50
CA TRP A 26 -6.99 -14.54 6.28
C TRP A 26 -7.91 -13.34 5.98
N PHE A 27 -7.78 -12.25 6.74
CA PHE A 27 -8.55 -11.03 6.49
C PHE A 27 -8.34 -10.51 5.07
N TYR A 28 -7.09 -10.45 4.59
CA TYR A 28 -6.78 -10.00 3.24
C TYR A 28 -7.25 -10.98 2.15
N ILE A 29 -7.17 -12.29 2.40
CA ILE A 29 -7.75 -13.30 1.50
C ILE A 29 -9.27 -13.09 1.41
N ALA A 30 -9.95 -12.94 2.54
CA ALA A 30 -11.39 -12.69 2.57
C ALA A 30 -11.75 -11.38 1.85
N LEU A 31 -10.98 -10.31 2.05
CA LEU A 31 -11.22 -9.02 1.42
C LEU A 31 -11.10 -9.06 -0.10
N TYR A 32 -10.04 -9.67 -0.63
CA TYR A 32 -9.76 -9.67 -2.07
C TYR A 32 -10.51 -10.76 -2.83
N PHE A 33 -10.62 -11.97 -2.28
CA PHE A 33 -11.14 -13.14 -3.00
C PHE A 33 -12.58 -13.50 -2.68
N THR A 34 -13.20 -12.85 -1.68
CA THR A 34 -14.59 -13.14 -1.29
C THR A 34 -15.43 -11.88 -1.16
N GLU A 35 -16.75 -12.03 -1.23
CA GLU A 35 -17.74 -10.98 -0.93
C GLU A 35 -18.26 -11.05 0.51
N SER A 36 -17.64 -11.86 1.36
CA SER A 36 -18.10 -12.13 2.73
C SER A 36 -18.17 -10.87 3.61
N LEU A 37 -17.35 -9.86 3.31
CA LEU A 37 -17.30 -8.59 4.04
C LEU A 37 -18.35 -7.57 3.56
N THR A 38 -18.96 -7.77 2.38
CA THR A 38 -19.92 -6.83 1.79
C THR A 38 -21.22 -6.72 2.62
N PRO A 39 -21.82 -7.81 3.12
CA PRO A 39 -22.98 -7.72 4.02
C PRO A 39 -22.66 -6.97 5.33
N TRP A 40 -21.44 -7.13 5.86
CA TRP A 40 -21.01 -6.41 7.05
C TRP A 40 -20.85 -4.91 6.78
N ALA A 41 -20.30 -4.54 5.62
CA ALA A 41 -20.22 -3.15 5.19
C ALA A 41 -21.61 -2.52 5.11
N GLN A 42 -22.57 -3.21 4.49
CA GLN A 42 -23.94 -2.72 4.33
C GLN A 42 -24.67 -2.54 5.67
N LYS A 43 -24.44 -3.42 6.65
CA LYS A 43 -25.00 -3.25 8.01
C LYS A 43 -24.52 -1.97 8.71
N VAL A 44 -23.32 -1.49 8.37
CA VAL A 44 -22.74 -0.26 8.91
C VAL A 44 -23.10 0.96 8.03
N GLY A 45 -23.90 0.77 6.98
CA GLY A 45 -24.31 1.84 6.06
C GLY A 45 -23.28 2.18 4.99
N LEU A 46 -22.30 1.30 4.75
CA LEU A 46 -21.28 1.47 3.71
C LEU A 46 -21.67 0.74 2.43
N SER A 47 -21.25 1.28 1.28
CA SER A 47 -21.69 0.77 -0.03
C SER A 47 -20.97 -0.50 -0.47
N SER A 48 -19.71 -0.67 -0.06
CA SER A 48 -18.88 -1.81 -0.46
C SER A 48 -17.91 -2.27 0.64
N LYS A 49 -17.38 -3.48 0.49
CA LYS A 49 -16.28 -4.00 1.34
C LYS A 49 -15.02 -3.13 1.28
N TRP A 50 -14.79 -2.41 0.18
CA TRP A 50 -13.64 -1.52 0.01
C TRP A 50 -13.77 -0.26 0.87
N ASP A 51 -14.99 0.25 1.03
CA ASP A 51 -15.26 1.38 1.93
C ASP A 51 -15.03 0.97 3.38
N LEU A 52 -15.51 -0.22 3.76
CA LEU A 52 -15.26 -0.79 5.09
C LEU A 52 -13.76 -0.94 5.35
N TYR A 53 -13.02 -1.46 4.38
CA TYR A 53 -11.57 -1.54 4.46
C TYR A 53 -10.94 -0.15 4.60
N GLY A 54 -11.34 0.84 3.80
CA GLY A 54 -10.83 2.21 3.88
C GLY A 54 -11.06 2.85 5.26
N VAL A 55 -12.24 2.66 5.85
CA VAL A 55 -12.57 3.11 7.21
C VAL A 55 -11.69 2.41 8.24
N LEU A 56 -11.67 1.07 8.23
CA LEU A 56 -10.88 0.27 9.18
C LEU A 56 -9.40 0.64 9.10
N TYR A 57 -8.87 0.76 7.88
CA TYR A 57 -7.47 1.10 7.63
C TYR A 57 -7.12 2.49 8.18
N THR A 58 -8.00 3.46 7.96
CA THR A 58 -7.83 4.83 8.47
C THR A 58 -7.88 4.86 10.00
N VAL A 59 -8.82 4.15 10.62
CA VAL A 59 -8.92 4.03 12.09
C VAL A 59 -7.64 3.41 12.66
N VAL A 60 -7.15 2.32 12.07
CA VAL A 60 -5.93 1.64 12.54
C VAL A 60 -4.71 2.56 12.44
N ILE A 61 -4.55 3.30 11.33
CA ILE A 61 -3.46 4.28 11.19
C ILE A 61 -3.59 5.41 12.20
N LEU A 62 -4.79 5.92 12.46
CA LEU A 62 -5.00 7.00 13.42
C LEU A 62 -4.71 6.56 14.86
N VAL A 63 -5.26 5.42 15.29
CA VAL A 63 -5.03 4.88 16.63
C VAL A 63 -3.55 4.52 16.82
N GLY A 64 -2.94 3.84 15.84
CA GLY A 64 -1.52 3.53 15.85
C GLY A 64 -0.64 4.78 15.82
N GLY A 65 -1.05 5.81 15.08
CA GLY A 65 -0.35 7.09 14.99
C GLY A 65 -0.39 7.88 16.29
N ILE A 66 -1.55 7.95 16.95
CA ILE A 66 -1.68 8.55 18.29
C ILE A 66 -0.80 7.81 19.31
N ALA A 67 -0.82 6.47 19.29
CA ALA A 67 0.04 5.67 20.16
C ALA A 67 1.54 5.92 19.90
N MET A 68 1.92 6.06 18.62
CA MET A 68 3.29 6.38 18.21
C MET A 68 3.70 7.78 18.71
N ILE A 69 2.88 8.81 18.48
CA ILE A 69 3.14 10.18 18.94
C ILE A 69 3.28 10.24 20.46
N ARG A 70 2.44 9.51 21.22
CA ARG A 70 2.57 9.42 22.69
C ARG A 70 3.88 8.76 23.12
N LYS A 71 4.31 7.71 22.42
CA LYS A 71 5.54 6.96 22.75
C LYS A 71 6.82 7.73 22.37
N TYR A 72 6.82 8.41 21.23
CA TYR A 72 8.00 9.09 20.67
C TYR A 72 7.85 10.62 20.64
N GLY A 73 7.00 11.18 21.51
CA GLY A 73 6.69 12.61 21.54
C GLY A 73 7.91 13.52 21.76
N HIS A 74 8.98 12.97 22.34
CA HIS A 74 10.26 13.67 22.53
C HIS A 74 11.02 13.91 21.20
N ASN A 75 10.75 13.12 20.15
CA ASN A 75 11.44 13.23 18.87
C ASN A 75 10.56 13.95 17.83
N ARG A 76 10.89 15.22 17.56
CA ARG A 76 10.16 16.06 16.59
C ARG A 76 10.01 15.41 15.22
N TYR A 77 11.04 14.72 14.73
CA TYR A 77 10.99 14.04 13.43
C TYR A 77 9.91 12.95 13.40
N GLN A 78 9.80 12.16 14.47
CA GLN A 78 8.80 11.09 14.55
C GLN A 78 7.38 11.63 14.65
N VAL A 79 7.19 12.72 15.41
CA VAL A 79 5.90 13.40 15.54
C VAL A 79 5.45 13.97 14.19
N VAL A 80 6.33 14.71 13.51
CA VAL A 80 6.02 15.31 12.21
C VAL A 80 5.75 14.24 11.16
N ARG A 81 6.59 13.19 11.08
CA ARG A 81 6.39 12.09 10.13
C ARG A 81 5.06 11.38 10.34
N THR A 82 4.73 11.04 11.59
CA THR A 82 3.47 10.36 11.91
C THR A 82 2.27 11.27 11.65
N GLY A 83 2.37 12.56 11.98
CA GLY A 83 1.35 13.55 11.67
C GLY A 83 1.08 13.68 10.17
N VAL A 84 2.12 13.75 9.34
CA VAL A 84 1.98 13.78 7.87
C VAL A 84 1.34 12.51 7.35
N VAL A 85 1.75 11.34 7.84
CA VAL A 85 1.16 10.05 7.44
C VAL A 85 -0.33 10.00 7.78
N MET A 86 -0.72 10.42 8.99
CA MET A 86 -2.13 10.46 9.40
C MET A 86 -2.93 11.44 8.53
N PHE A 87 -2.36 12.61 8.25
CA PHE A 87 -2.98 13.60 7.36
C PHE A 87 -3.18 13.05 5.94
N VAL A 88 -2.14 12.46 5.34
CA VAL A 88 -2.23 11.89 4.00
C VAL A 88 -3.27 10.77 3.95
N GLN A 89 -3.30 9.90 4.97
CA GLN A 89 -4.29 8.83 5.04
C GLN A 89 -5.72 9.37 5.12
N VAL A 90 -5.98 10.32 6.03
CA VAL A 90 -7.33 10.87 6.22
C VAL A 90 -7.77 11.70 5.03
N VAL A 91 -6.92 12.59 4.52
CA VAL A 91 -7.29 13.56 3.49
C VAL A 91 -7.21 12.94 2.09
N PHE A 92 -6.02 12.46 1.70
CA PHE A 92 -5.76 12.03 0.33
C PHE A 92 -6.21 10.59 0.05
N ALA A 93 -6.05 9.68 1.01
CA ALA A 93 -6.35 8.27 0.80
C ALA A 93 -7.80 7.88 1.16
N PHE A 94 -8.46 8.63 2.05
CA PHE A 94 -9.81 8.31 2.53
C PHE A 94 -10.85 9.36 2.14
N SER A 95 -10.70 10.62 2.58
CA SER A 95 -11.76 11.65 2.43
C SER A 95 -12.02 12.02 0.98
N ILE A 96 -10.96 12.24 0.18
CA ILE A 96 -11.11 12.63 -1.22
C ILE A 96 -11.77 11.52 -2.06
N PRO A 97 -11.30 10.25 -2.04
CA PRO A 97 -11.98 9.18 -2.75
C PRO A 97 -13.44 8.99 -2.31
N MET A 98 -13.73 9.07 -1.01
CA MET A 98 -15.08 8.94 -0.48
C MET A 98 -16.01 10.07 -0.96
N MET A 99 -15.50 11.30 -1.00
CA MET A 99 -16.23 12.46 -1.52
C MET A 99 -16.47 12.35 -3.04
N LEU A 100 -15.46 11.93 -3.82
CA LEU A 100 -15.61 11.71 -5.26
C LEU A 100 -16.67 10.65 -5.55
N LYS A 101 -16.66 9.56 -4.78
CA LYS A 101 -17.67 8.51 -4.87
C LYS A 101 -19.07 9.02 -4.54
N ALA A 102 -19.22 9.83 -3.49
CA ALA A 102 -20.50 10.45 -3.13
C ALA A 102 -21.02 11.40 -4.23
N LEU A 103 -20.12 12.04 -4.97
CA LEU A 103 -20.44 12.89 -6.13
C LEU A 103 -20.60 12.10 -7.44
N HIS A 104 -20.62 10.77 -7.41
CA HIS A 104 -20.67 9.89 -8.58
C HIS A 104 -19.55 10.15 -9.61
N GLN A 105 -18.40 10.64 -9.14
CA GLN A 105 -17.19 10.85 -9.93
C GLN A 105 -16.28 9.62 -9.85
N PRO A 106 -15.39 9.39 -10.83
CA PRO A 106 -14.43 8.29 -10.76
C PRO A 106 -13.54 8.41 -9.52
N GLU A 107 -13.38 7.30 -8.79
CA GLU A 107 -12.54 7.26 -7.60
C GLU A 107 -11.07 7.52 -7.96
N TYR A 108 -10.54 8.66 -7.52
CA TYR A 108 -9.16 9.03 -7.72
C TYR A 108 -8.44 9.21 -6.38
N TYR A 109 -7.33 8.49 -6.24
CA TYR A 109 -6.48 8.50 -5.05
C TYR A 109 -5.21 9.28 -5.36
N LEU A 110 -5.04 10.43 -4.70
CA LEU A 110 -3.88 11.31 -4.89
C LEU A 110 -2.61 10.78 -4.24
N SER A 111 -2.72 9.81 -3.33
CA SER A 111 -1.57 9.22 -2.65
C SER A 111 -0.91 8.08 -3.43
N TYR A 112 -1.54 7.56 -4.50
CA TYR A 112 -1.00 6.44 -5.28
C TYR A 112 -0.39 6.95 -6.58
N PHE A 113 0.81 6.46 -6.90
CA PHE A 113 1.54 6.82 -8.11
C PHE A 113 1.93 5.57 -8.91
N TRP A 114 2.19 5.74 -10.19
CA TRP A 114 2.85 4.72 -10.99
C TRP A 114 4.34 4.66 -10.60
N PRO A 115 4.99 3.48 -10.53
CA PRO A 115 4.55 2.14 -10.97
C PRO A 115 3.73 1.32 -9.95
N LEU A 116 3.49 1.82 -8.74
CA LEU A 116 2.73 1.06 -7.73
C LEU A 116 1.27 0.84 -8.15
N LYS A 117 0.59 1.90 -8.62
CA LYS A 117 -0.78 1.80 -9.15
C LYS A 117 -0.73 1.80 -10.67
N PHE A 118 -0.55 0.60 -11.21
CA PHE A 118 -0.32 0.38 -12.63
C PHE A 118 -1.49 0.89 -13.52
N ASP A 119 -2.73 0.79 -13.04
CA ASP A 119 -3.93 1.25 -13.76
C ASP A 119 -3.89 2.73 -14.17
N TYR A 120 -3.17 3.57 -13.42
CA TYR A 120 -3.06 4.99 -13.71
C TYR A 120 -2.29 5.30 -15.00
N MET A 121 -1.45 4.37 -15.46
CA MET A 121 -0.71 4.50 -16.72
C MET A 121 -1.31 3.64 -17.84
N ASN A 122 -2.49 3.03 -17.62
CA ASN A 122 -3.26 2.39 -18.68
C ASN A 122 -3.93 3.49 -19.53
N PRO A 123 -3.68 3.56 -20.86
CA PRO A 123 -4.28 4.57 -21.73
C PRO A 123 -5.81 4.65 -21.65
N GLU A 124 -6.51 3.50 -21.57
CA GLU A 124 -7.98 3.47 -21.50
C GLU A 124 -8.50 4.11 -20.20
N TYR A 125 -7.81 3.89 -19.07
CA TYR A 125 -8.16 4.49 -17.79
C TYR A 125 -7.73 5.96 -17.73
N LEU A 126 -6.49 6.26 -18.13
CA LEU A 126 -5.89 7.59 -18.06
C LEU A 126 -6.70 8.61 -18.86
N PHE A 127 -7.04 8.33 -20.11
CA PHE A 127 -7.77 9.28 -20.96
C PHE A 127 -9.27 9.39 -20.66
N ARG A 128 -9.82 8.50 -19.82
CA ARG A 128 -11.21 8.61 -19.32
C ARG A 128 -11.33 9.58 -18.15
N GLN A 129 -10.24 9.89 -17.46
CA GLN A 129 -10.25 10.77 -16.31
C GLN A 129 -10.36 12.25 -16.73
N PRO A 130 -10.93 13.12 -15.88
CA PRO A 130 -10.84 14.56 -16.03
C PRO A 130 -9.40 15.03 -16.25
N TRP A 131 -9.22 16.00 -17.15
CA TRP A 131 -7.89 16.53 -17.52
C TRP A 131 -6.98 16.89 -16.34
N PRO A 132 -7.46 17.51 -15.23
CA PRO A 132 -6.60 17.79 -14.07
C PRO A 132 -5.97 16.54 -13.45
N PHE A 133 -6.70 15.42 -13.39
CA PHE A 133 -6.18 14.17 -12.84
C PHE A 133 -5.19 13.50 -13.78
N VAL A 134 -5.36 13.64 -15.09
CA VAL A 134 -4.40 13.16 -16.10
C VAL A 134 -3.06 13.89 -15.94
N VAL A 135 -3.11 15.22 -15.94
CA VAL A 135 -1.92 16.06 -15.77
C VAL A 135 -1.23 15.76 -14.45
N TYR A 136 -1.99 15.65 -13.36
CA TYR A 136 -1.45 15.28 -12.05
C TYR A 136 -0.80 13.89 -12.08
N THR A 137 -1.45 12.88 -12.67
CA THR A 137 -0.92 11.51 -12.74
C THR A 137 0.44 11.48 -13.46
N LEU A 138 0.52 12.15 -14.61
CA LEU A 138 1.74 12.19 -15.43
C LEU A 138 2.84 12.99 -14.74
N ALA A 139 2.53 14.19 -14.25
CA ALA A 139 3.50 15.03 -13.55
C ALA A 139 4.00 14.36 -12.25
N ALA A 140 3.09 13.77 -11.47
CA ALA A 140 3.45 13.09 -10.24
C ALA A 140 4.33 11.87 -10.50
N SER A 141 3.92 11.00 -11.42
CA SER A 141 4.60 9.71 -11.64
C SER A 141 5.92 9.84 -12.39
N LEU A 142 6.00 10.74 -13.39
CA LEU A 142 7.18 10.85 -14.26
C LEU A 142 8.17 11.94 -13.83
N VAL A 143 7.71 12.95 -13.07
CA VAL A 143 8.55 14.10 -12.69
C VAL A 143 8.73 14.16 -11.18
N ILE A 144 7.65 14.33 -10.42
CA ILE A 144 7.73 14.59 -8.97
C ILE A 144 8.30 13.38 -8.22
N VAL A 145 7.80 12.17 -8.49
CA VAL A 145 8.25 10.96 -7.78
C VAL A 145 9.73 10.68 -8.03
N PRO A 146 10.25 10.65 -9.27
CA PRO A 146 11.68 10.48 -9.53
C PRO A 146 12.53 11.60 -8.92
N LEU A 147 12.08 12.86 -9.00
CA LEU A 147 12.78 14.01 -8.43
C LEU A 147 12.89 13.89 -6.90
N LEU A 148 11.79 13.58 -6.22
CA LEU A 148 11.80 13.39 -4.77
C LEU A 148 12.59 12.13 -4.36
N ALA A 149 12.57 11.08 -5.18
CA ALA A 149 13.41 9.90 -4.95
C ALA A 149 14.91 10.21 -5.07
N ALA A 150 15.29 11.08 -6.01
CA ALA A 150 16.68 11.53 -6.16
C ALA A 150 17.14 12.42 -5.01
N LEU A 151 16.27 13.32 -4.51
CA LEU A 151 16.60 14.27 -3.45
C LEU A 151 16.55 13.65 -2.04
N PHE A 152 15.51 12.86 -1.74
CA PHE A 152 15.23 12.34 -0.39
C PHE A 152 15.49 10.84 -0.25
N GLY A 153 15.90 10.19 -1.33
CA GLY A 153 16.18 8.75 -1.39
C GLY A 153 14.92 7.88 -1.49
N LYS A 154 15.11 6.62 -1.83
CA LYS A 154 14.06 5.61 -2.15
C LYS A 154 12.96 5.36 -1.10
N ARG A 155 13.08 5.89 0.12
CA ARG A 155 12.14 5.61 1.23
C ARG A 155 11.23 6.78 1.56
N TRP A 156 11.31 7.88 0.82
CA TRP A 156 10.49 9.06 1.05
C TRP A 156 8.99 8.69 0.94
N TYR A 157 8.58 8.05 -0.15
CA TYR A 157 7.19 7.71 -0.40
C TYR A 157 6.62 6.78 0.69
N CYS A 158 7.33 5.69 1.01
CA CYS A 158 6.93 4.73 2.05
C CYS A 158 7.03 5.27 3.49
N SER A 159 7.60 6.45 3.71
CA SER A 159 7.73 7.03 5.05
C SER A 159 6.77 8.18 5.30
N TRP A 160 6.25 8.81 4.24
CA TRP A 160 5.48 10.06 4.33
C TRP A 160 4.12 10.01 3.65
N VAL A 161 3.97 9.26 2.55
CA VAL A 161 2.77 9.35 1.69
C VAL A 161 2.03 8.02 1.56
N CYS A 162 2.75 6.92 1.41
CA CYS A 162 2.16 5.61 1.14
C CYS A 162 1.34 5.09 2.33
N GLY A 163 0.10 4.66 2.08
CA GLY A 163 -0.76 4.01 3.09
C GLY A 163 -0.10 2.79 3.73
N CYS A 164 0.49 1.88 2.93
CA CYS A 164 1.20 0.69 3.43
C CYS A 164 2.38 1.06 4.33
N GLY A 165 3.08 2.14 3.98
CA GLY A 165 4.13 2.73 4.80
C GLY A 165 3.58 3.32 6.09
N GLY A 166 2.43 3.98 6.03
CA GLY A 166 1.73 4.53 7.17
C GLY A 166 1.33 3.48 8.19
N LEU A 167 0.73 2.37 7.75
CA LEU A 167 0.41 1.24 8.62
C LEU A 167 1.68 0.63 9.25
N ALA A 168 2.75 0.47 8.47
CA ALA A 168 4.02 -0.06 8.97
C ALA A 168 4.70 0.86 10.00
N ASN A 169 4.54 2.18 9.87
CA ASN A 169 5.13 3.19 10.76
C ASN A 169 4.31 3.49 12.00
N THR A 170 3.05 3.04 12.02
CA THR A 170 2.12 3.22 13.12
C THR A 170 1.91 1.90 13.83
N MET A 171 0.94 1.09 13.40
CA MET A 171 0.62 -0.21 13.97
C MET A 171 1.80 -1.20 13.90
N GLY A 172 2.59 -1.15 12.84
CA GLY A 172 3.68 -2.10 12.63
C GLY A 172 4.85 -1.97 13.61
N GLU A 173 5.06 -0.80 14.24
CA GLU A 173 6.29 -0.46 14.97
C GLU A 173 6.81 -1.52 15.97
N PRO A 174 5.98 -2.26 16.73
CA PRO A 174 6.46 -3.32 17.64
C PRO A 174 7.35 -4.38 16.95
N TRP A 175 7.07 -4.71 15.69
CA TRP A 175 7.78 -5.74 14.93
C TRP A 175 8.99 -5.22 14.15
N ARG A 176 9.34 -3.93 14.27
CA ARG A 176 10.42 -3.32 13.48
C ARG A 176 11.77 -4.00 13.62
N HIS A 177 12.06 -4.51 14.82
CA HIS A 177 13.32 -5.17 15.16
C HIS A 177 13.49 -6.53 14.47
N LEU A 178 12.40 -7.19 14.03
CA LEU A 178 12.44 -8.47 13.32
C LEU A 178 12.95 -8.36 11.86
N SER A 179 13.14 -7.13 11.35
CA SER A 179 13.58 -6.92 9.97
C SER A 179 15.02 -7.37 9.77
N ASP A 180 15.22 -8.30 8.84
CA ASP A 180 16.53 -8.88 8.57
C ASP A 180 17.49 -7.86 7.94
N LYS A 181 18.67 -7.68 8.53
CA LYS A 181 19.72 -6.76 8.06
C LYS A 181 20.87 -7.49 7.36
N SER A 182 20.72 -8.79 7.11
CA SER A 182 21.71 -9.59 6.41
C SER A 182 22.05 -9.03 5.02
N SER A 183 23.28 -9.30 4.57
CA SER A 183 23.73 -8.95 3.22
C SER A 183 22.93 -9.68 2.14
N ALA A 184 22.43 -10.89 2.45
CA ALA A 184 21.54 -11.66 1.58
C ALA A 184 20.20 -10.94 1.38
N ALA A 185 19.57 -10.47 2.47
CA ALA A 185 18.33 -9.69 2.37
C ALA A 185 18.51 -8.39 1.57
N TRP A 186 19.67 -7.75 1.67
CA TRP A 186 19.98 -6.56 0.88
C TRP A 186 20.17 -6.85 -0.61
N LYS A 187 20.84 -7.96 -0.97
CA LYS A 187 20.95 -8.42 -2.36
C LYS A 187 19.57 -8.73 -2.94
N PHE A 188 18.72 -9.41 -2.17
CA PHE A 188 17.35 -9.71 -2.58
C PHE A 188 16.49 -8.44 -2.75
N GLU A 189 16.56 -7.48 -1.82
CA GLU A 189 15.90 -6.17 -1.93
C GLU A 189 16.22 -5.48 -3.25
N LYS A 190 17.49 -5.44 -3.68
CA LYS A 190 17.85 -4.84 -4.97
C LYS A 190 17.25 -5.58 -6.14
N VAL A 191 17.45 -6.91 -6.21
CA VAL A 191 17.01 -7.72 -7.34
C VAL A 191 15.49 -7.63 -7.50
N SER A 192 14.76 -7.74 -6.39
CA SER A 192 13.31 -7.74 -6.38
C SER A 192 12.70 -6.37 -6.73
N ILE A 193 13.25 -5.26 -6.22
CA ILE A 193 12.76 -3.92 -6.61
C ILE A 193 12.99 -3.65 -8.10
N TYR A 194 14.21 -3.90 -8.60
CA TYR A 194 14.52 -3.60 -10.00
C TYR A 194 13.81 -4.56 -10.97
N SER A 195 13.55 -5.81 -10.58
CA SER A 195 12.76 -6.72 -11.40
C SER A 195 11.30 -6.26 -11.49
N VAL A 196 10.67 -5.88 -10.38
CA VAL A 196 9.29 -5.36 -10.38
C VAL A 196 9.19 -4.05 -11.16
N LEU A 197 10.16 -3.15 -11.02
CA LEU A 197 10.22 -1.90 -11.79
C LEU A 197 10.38 -2.17 -13.29
N GLY A 198 11.30 -3.06 -13.67
CA GLY A 198 11.53 -3.45 -15.06
C GLY A 198 10.29 -4.08 -15.69
N ILE A 199 9.61 -4.98 -14.96
CA ILE A 199 8.34 -5.57 -15.38
C ILE A 199 7.27 -4.47 -15.55
N SER A 200 7.15 -3.54 -14.61
CA SER A 200 6.19 -2.44 -14.72
C SER A 200 6.46 -1.53 -15.92
N LEU A 201 7.72 -1.22 -16.21
CA LEU A 201 8.11 -0.45 -17.40
C LEU A 201 7.75 -1.19 -18.69
N LEU A 202 8.10 -2.48 -18.78
CA LEU A 202 7.80 -3.33 -19.94
C LEU A 202 6.29 -3.42 -20.18
N LEU A 203 5.51 -3.70 -19.13
CA LEU A 203 4.06 -3.79 -19.23
C LEU A 203 3.42 -2.46 -19.63
N THR A 204 3.92 -1.35 -19.09
CA THR A 204 3.44 -0.01 -19.48
C THR A 204 3.71 0.20 -20.97
N GLY A 205 4.90 -0.10 -21.46
CA GLY A 205 5.24 0.01 -22.89
C GLY A 205 4.35 -0.85 -23.78
N LEU A 206 4.10 -2.10 -23.39
CA LEU A 206 3.20 -3.01 -24.12
C LEU A 206 1.76 -2.49 -24.18
N LEU A 207 1.26 -1.85 -23.12
CA LEU A 207 -0.08 -1.25 -23.14
C LEU A 207 -0.20 -0.09 -24.10
N PHE A 208 0.78 0.81 -24.10
CA PHE A 208 0.78 1.91 -25.06
C PHE A 208 0.88 1.38 -26.49
N TYR A 209 1.73 0.38 -26.74
CA TYR A 209 1.83 -0.27 -28.04
C TYR A 209 0.49 -0.87 -28.50
N SER A 210 -0.15 -1.69 -27.64
CA SER A 210 -1.46 -2.30 -27.93
C SER A 210 -2.54 -1.25 -28.18
N TRP A 211 -2.52 -0.14 -27.43
CA TRP A 211 -3.45 0.97 -27.61
C TRP A 211 -3.27 1.68 -28.96
N PHE A 212 -2.02 1.95 -29.38
CA PHE A 212 -1.72 2.56 -30.68
C PHE A 212 -2.08 1.66 -31.86
N THR A 213 -1.81 0.35 -31.75
CA THR A 213 -2.09 -0.62 -32.82
C THR A 213 -3.56 -1.05 -32.86
N LYS A 214 -4.37 -0.67 -31.87
CA LYS A 214 -5.76 -1.13 -31.64
C LYS A 214 -5.92 -2.66 -31.59
N SER A 215 -4.81 -3.40 -31.53
CA SER A 215 -4.79 -4.84 -31.37
C SER A 215 -4.95 -5.14 -29.88
N LYS A 216 -6.15 -5.53 -29.47
CA LYS A 216 -6.39 -6.10 -28.14
C LYS A 216 -5.83 -7.52 -28.11
N ALA A 217 -4.51 -7.64 -28.04
CA ALA A 217 -3.87 -8.92 -27.82
C ALA A 217 -4.38 -9.48 -26.47
N PRO A 218 -5.04 -10.65 -26.45
CA PRO A 218 -5.61 -11.23 -25.23
C PRO A 218 -4.58 -11.40 -24.12
N GLU A 219 -3.33 -11.65 -24.51
CA GLU A 219 -2.18 -11.83 -23.65
C GLU A 219 -1.90 -10.61 -22.76
N VAL A 220 -2.08 -9.39 -23.28
CA VAL A 220 -1.82 -8.15 -22.53
C VAL A 220 -2.87 -7.94 -21.42
N VAL A 221 -4.14 -8.19 -21.72
CA VAL A 221 -5.25 -8.09 -20.74
C VAL A 221 -5.11 -9.17 -19.66
N GLN A 222 -4.72 -10.38 -20.06
CA GLN A 222 -4.48 -11.47 -19.11
C GLN A 222 -3.30 -11.14 -18.18
N PHE A 223 -2.22 -10.55 -18.70
CA PHE A 223 -1.07 -10.15 -17.90
C PHE A 223 -1.39 -9.02 -16.90
N GLN A 224 -2.23 -8.03 -17.28
CA GLN A 224 -2.70 -7.00 -16.35
C GLN A 224 -3.46 -7.62 -15.17
N THR A 225 -4.32 -8.59 -15.45
CA THR A 225 -5.10 -9.29 -14.43
C THR A 225 -4.17 -10.04 -13.48
N TRP A 226 -3.18 -10.77 -13.99
CA TRP A 226 -2.19 -11.48 -13.17
C TRP A 226 -1.32 -10.53 -12.34
N TYR A 227 -0.92 -9.38 -12.90
CA TYR A 227 -0.16 -8.38 -12.16
C TYR A 227 -0.98 -7.79 -11.01
N GLY A 228 -2.23 -7.39 -11.26
CA GLY A 228 -3.14 -6.89 -10.23
C GLY A 228 -3.41 -7.93 -9.13
N LEU A 229 -3.55 -9.20 -9.51
CA LEU A 229 -3.75 -10.30 -8.56
C LEU A 229 -2.49 -10.54 -7.71
N ILE A 230 -1.33 -10.76 -8.33
CA ILE A 230 -0.12 -11.17 -7.62
C ILE A 230 0.48 -9.99 -6.86
N VAL A 231 0.68 -8.86 -7.54
CA VAL A 231 1.35 -7.69 -6.98
C VAL A 231 0.39 -6.87 -6.12
N GLY A 232 -0.82 -6.63 -6.62
CA GLY A 232 -1.84 -5.84 -5.93
C GLY A 232 -2.49 -6.56 -4.75
N SER A 233 -2.96 -7.80 -4.90
CA SER A 233 -3.71 -8.48 -3.83
C SER A 233 -2.84 -9.34 -2.90
N ILE A 234 -2.02 -10.23 -3.46
CA ILE A 234 -1.27 -11.22 -2.67
C ILE A 234 -0.07 -10.57 -2.00
N LEU A 235 0.77 -9.87 -2.75
CA LEU A 235 2.00 -9.33 -2.22
C LEU A 235 1.79 -8.06 -1.37
N SER A 236 0.92 -7.14 -1.80
CA SER A 236 0.70 -5.88 -1.06
C SER A 236 -0.19 -6.04 0.17
N GLY A 237 -1.21 -6.91 0.10
CA GLY A 237 -2.14 -7.19 1.19
C GLY A 237 -1.67 -8.35 2.07
N ALA A 238 -1.89 -9.57 1.62
CA ALA A 238 -1.70 -10.78 2.42
C ALA A 238 -0.24 -10.95 2.92
N VAL A 239 0.74 -10.87 2.03
CA VAL A 239 2.16 -11.00 2.38
C VAL A 239 2.66 -9.73 3.05
N GLY A 240 2.19 -8.57 2.61
CA GLY A 240 2.64 -7.26 3.09
C GLY A 240 2.37 -7.06 4.57
N THR A 241 1.12 -7.13 5.00
CA THR A 241 0.74 -6.93 6.41
C THR A 241 0.76 -8.22 7.21
N GLY A 242 0.44 -9.35 6.58
CA GLY A 242 0.39 -10.65 7.26
C GLY A 242 1.75 -11.09 7.80
N LEU A 243 2.85 -10.71 7.14
CA LEU A 243 4.19 -11.03 7.62
C LEU A 243 4.75 -10.05 8.66
N TYR A 244 4.01 -9.03 9.10
CA TYR A 244 4.52 -8.10 10.12
C TYR A 244 5.01 -8.82 11.38
N PRO A 245 4.25 -9.78 11.98
CA PRO A 245 4.70 -10.47 13.17
C PRO A 245 5.90 -11.43 12.97
N LEU A 246 6.28 -11.70 11.72
CA LEU A 246 7.27 -12.72 11.36
C LEU A 246 8.54 -12.12 10.75
N GLY A 247 8.39 -11.34 9.67
CA GLY A 247 9.47 -10.72 8.90
C GLY A 247 9.74 -9.26 9.26
N GLY A 248 8.97 -8.72 10.20
CA GLY A 248 9.06 -7.35 10.66
C GLY A 248 8.28 -6.35 9.81
N THR A 249 8.38 -5.08 10.18
CA THR A 249 7.68 -4.00 9.46
C THR A 249 8.23 -3.83 8.06
N ARG A 250 7.36 -3.43 7.12
CA ARG A 250 7.74 -3.00 5.76
C ARG A 250 8.28 -4.11 4.86
N VAL A 251 7.94 -5.39 5.07
CA VAL A 251 8.32 -6.49 4.14
C VAL A 251 7.92 -6.16 2.70
N TRP A 252 6.66 -5.78 2.47
CA TRP A 252 6.17 -5.31 1.17
C TRP A 252 6.96 -4.10 0.64
N CYS A 253 7.01 -3.02 1.43
CA CYS A 253 7.66 -1.77 1.04
C CYS A 253 9.18 -1.92 0.79
N ARG A 254 9.82 -2.95 1.35
CA ARG A 254 11.25 -3.18 1.21
C ARG A 254 11.58 -4.11 0.05
N PHE A 255 10.81 -5.16 -0.18
CA PHE A 255 11.19 -6.18 -1.16
C PHE A 255 10.44 -6.06 -2.48
N PHE A 256 9.20 -5.59 -2.48
CA PHE A 256 8.33 -5.72 -3.65
C PHE A 256 7.73 -4.41 -4.14
N CYS A 257 7.72 -3.36 -3.30
CA CYS A 257 7.21 -2.06 -3.70
C CYS A 257 8.19 -1.38 -4.69
N PRO A 258 7.75 -1.01 -5.90
CA PRO A 258 8.61 -0.44 -6.94
C PRO A 258 8.82 1.08 -6.81
N MET A 259 8.49 1.66 -5.65
CA MET A 259 8.54 3.11 -5.36
C MET A 259 9.80 3.52 -4.61
#